data_AF-A0A7C6W5R2-F1
#
_entry.id   AF-A0A7C6W5R2-F1
#
_cell.length_a   1.000
_cell.length_b   1.000
_cell.length_c   1.000
_cell.angle_alpha   90.00
_cell.angle_beta   90.00
_cell.angle_gamma   90.00
#
_symmetry.space_group_name_H-M   'P 1'
#
loop_
_entity.id
_entity.type
_entity.pdbx_description
1 polymer ?
#
loop_
_entity_poly.entity_id
_entity_poly.type
_entity_poly.pdbx_seq_one_letter_code
_entity_poly.pdbx_strand_id
1 'polypeptide(L)'
;LTEENKLEKPYYYVNVVSKYNDDCAPEGCENLFFVCPVPNLLEKKNWDDRDEIVDSIIEDFSERIGKDISSEIISRTIYTPIEWGEQYNLHRGSGLGLSHSFTQIGAMRPANVDEKYENLFYVGASTVPGAGLPMAIISSKLAFKRIKKYLSND
;
A
#
# COMPACT_ATOMS: atom_id res chain seq x y z
N LEU A 1 9.79 11.15 13.05
CA LEU A 1 9.63 10.51 14.36
C LEU A 1 10.52 11.28 15.33
N THR A 2 9.94 12.05 16.25
CA THR A 2 10.67 12.60 17.39
C THR A 2 11.10 11.44 18.30
N GLU A 3 12.11 11.63 19.15
CA GLU A 3 12.59 10.59 20.07
C GLU A 3 11.48 9.99 20.97
N GLU A 4 10.36 10.70 21.16
CA GLU A 4 9.17 10.25 21.91
C GLU A 4 8.24 9.28 21.14
N ASN A 5 8.54 8.91 19.90
CA ASN A 5 7.72 8.03 19.07
C ASN A 5 8.46 6.76 18.61
N LYS A 6 9.41 6.26 19.41
CA LYS A 6 9.79 4.85 19.29
C LYS A 6 8.54 4.03 19.62
N LEU A 7 7.95 3.40 18.61
CA LEU A 7 6.92 2.39 18.80
C LEU A 7 7.48 1.35 19.79
N GLU A 8 7.10 1.45 21.08
CA GLU A 8 7.49 0.46 22.10
C GLU A 8 7.05 -0.96 21.70
N LYS A 9 6.10 -1.06 20.76
CA LYS A 9 5.74 -2.31 20.11
C LYS A 9 5.36 -2.09 18.64
N PRO A 10 6.02 -2.75 17.68
CA PRO A 10 5.64 -2.64 16.27
C PRO A 10 4.23 -3.20 16.04
N TYR A 11 3.46 -2.52 15.17
CA TYR A 11 2.13 -2.95 14.75
C TYR A 11 2.16 -3.33 13.27
N TYR A 12 1.89 -4.59 12.98
CA TYR A 12 1.94 -5.11 11.62
C TYR A 12 0.91 -6.22 11.40
N TYR A 13 0.58 -6.41 10.13
CA TYR A 13 -0.15 -7.56 9.61
C TYR A 13 0.83 -8.56 9.01
N VAL A 14 0.60 -9.85 9.22
CA VAL A 14 1.37 -10.93 8.60
C VAL A 14 0.44 -11.82 7.79
N ASN A 15 0.85 -12.13 6.56
CA ASN A 15 0.20 -13.10 5.70
C ASN A 15 1.20 -14.19 5.30
N VAL A 16 0.74 -15.45 5.28
CA VAL A 16 1.55 -16.60 4.88
C VAL A 16 0.78 -17.38 3.80
N VAL A 17 0.97 -17.00 2.54
CA VAL A 17 0.21 -17.58 1.41
C VAL A 17 0.60 -19.05 1.19
N SER A 18 1.86 -19.40 1.44
CA SER A 18 2.43 -20.74 1.24
C SER A 18 1.75 -21.82 2.08
N LYS A 19 1.00 -21.45 3.13
CA LYS A 19 0.16 -22.40 3.89
C LYS A 19 -1.01 -22.97 3.07
N TYR A 20 -1.39 -22.30 1.99
CA TYR A 20 -2.54 -22.67 1.16
C TYR A 20 -2.21 -22.74 -0.33
N ASN A 21 -0.97 -22.42 -0.72
CA ASN A 21 -0.51 -22.47 -2.09
C ASN A 21 0.98 -22.86 -2.12
N ASP A 22 1.25 -24.13 -2.46
CA ASP A 22 2.61 -24.67 -2.46
C ASP A 22 3.52 -24.02 -3.52
N ASP A 23 2.96 -23.37 -4.55
CA ASP A 23 3.75 -22.66 -5.57
C ASP A 23 4.33 -21.31 -5.06
N CYS A 24 3.94 -20.89 -3.85
CA CYS A 24 4.36 -19.62 -3.27
C CYS A 24 5.66 -19.67 -2.44
N ALA A 25 6.22 -20.85 -2.20
CA ALA A 25 7.53 -21.02 -1.55
C ALA A 25 8.19 -22.33 -2.00
N PRO A 26 9.53 -22.45 -1.95
CA PRO A 26 10.21 -23.74 -2.15
C PRO A 26 9.75 -24.81 -1.13
N GLU A 27 9.96 -26.08 -1.46
CA GLU A 27 9.65 -27.18 -0.54
C GLU A 27 10.35 -26.98 0.82
N GLY A 28 9.59 -27.15 1.91
CA GLY A 28 10.07 -26.94 3.28
C GLY A 28 10.22 -25.48 3.71
N CYS A 29 9.86 -24.50 2.87
CA CYS A 29 9.93 -23.07 3.17
C CYS A 29 8.54 -22.43 3.31
N GLU A 30 8.49 -21.24 3.90
CA GLU A 30 7.28 -20.39 3.96
C GLU A 30 7.54 -19.00 3.40
N ASN A 31 6.50 -18.35 2.85
CA ASN A 31 6.58 -16.97 2.39
C ASN A 31 5.81 -16.01 3.31
N LEU A 32 6.53 -15.32 4.19
CA LEU A 32 5.91 -14.38 5.11
C LEU A 32 5.87 -12.98 4.48
N PHE A 33 4.67 -12.40 4.38
CA PHE A 33 4.45 -11.04 3.90
C PHE A 33 3.98 -10.15 5.07
N PHE A 34 4.79 -9.15 5.40
CA PHE A 34 4.52 -8.20 6.48
C PHE A 34 4.06 -6.85 5.92
N VAL A 35 3.04 -6.26 6.54
CA VAL A 35 2.59 -4.88 6.26
C VAL A 35 2.54 -4.10 7.55
N CYS A 36 3.30 -3.00 7.62
CA CYS A 36 3.34 -2.10 8.75
C CYS A 36 2.86 -0.70 8.32
N PRO A 37 1.88 -0.08 9.00
CA PRO A 37 1.52 1.31 8.77
C PRO A 37 2.69 2.23 9.13
N VAL A 38 3.11 3.06 8.18
CA VAL A 38 4.22 3.99 8.35
C VAL A 38 3.89 5.39 7.86
N PRO A 39 4.58 6.44 8.35
CA PRO A 39 4.46 7.78 7.79
C PRO A 39 4.85 7.80 6.31
N ASN A 40 4.18 8.64 5.51
CA ASN A 40 4.55 8.83 4.12
C ASN A 40 5.74 9.81 3.96
N LEU A 41 6.17 10.07 2.73
CA LEU A 41 7.34 10.91 2.43
C LEU A 41 7.16 12.42 2.76
N LEU A 42 6.00 12.86 3.25
CA LEU A 42 5.86 14.19 3.83
C LEU A 42 6.50 14.28 5.20
N GLU A 43 6.19 13.28 6.04
CA GLU A 43 6.53 13.26 7.46
C GLU A 43 7.88 12.58 7.72
N LYS A 44 8.25 11.59 6.88
CA LYS A 44 9.53 10.89 6.96
C LYS A 44 10.13 10.74 5.57
N LYS A 45 11.09 11.62 5.25
CA LYS A 45 11.76 11.69 3.94
C LYS A 45 12.89 10.67 3.77
N ASN A 46 13.54 10.30 4.87
CA ASN A 46 14.68 9.38 4.88
C ASN A 46 14.27 8.08 5.60
N TRP A 47 14.71 6.95 5.03
CA TRP A 47 14.41 5.58 5.44
C TRP A 47 15.68 4.72 5.62
N ASP A 48 16.81 5.35 5.99
CA ASP A 48 18.09 4.67 6.25
C ASP A 48 18.01 3.73 7.47
N ASP A 49 17.02 3.93 8.34
CA ASP A 49 16.65 3.10 9.50
C ASP A 49 15.74 1.90 9.14
N ARG A 50 15.48 1.64 7.84
CA ARG A 50 14.54 0.58 7.41
C ARG A 50 14.90 -0.81 7.94
N ASP A 51 16.19 -1.14 7.99
CA ASP A 51 16.65 -2.45 8.43
C ASP A 51 16.45 -2.60 9.95
N GLU A 52 16.72 -1.55 10.74
CA GLU A 52 16.44 -1.53 12.19
C GLU A 52 14.94 -1.72 12.49
N ILE A 53 14.08 -1.05 11.71
CA ILE A 53 12.62 -1.20 11.85
C ILE A 53 12.17 -2.63 11.53
N VAL A 54 12.70 -3.21 10.45
CA VAL A 54 12.35 -4.57 10.02
C VAL A 54 12.89 -5.61 11.01
N ASP A 55 14.11 -5.45 11.50
CA ASP A 55 14.70 -6.34 12.49
C ASP A 55 13.87 -6.33 13.79
N SER A 56 13.41 -5.17 14.25
CA SER A 56 12.49 -5.06 15.39
C SER A 56 11.13 -5.76 15.15
N ILE A 57 10.60 -5.73 13.92
CA ILE A 57 9.38 -6.47 13.56
C ILE A 57 9.62 -7.98 13.60
N ILE A 58 10.76 -8.44 13.09
CA ILE A 58 11.12 -9.86 13.07
C ILE A 58 11.36 -10.38 14.50
N GLU A 59 12.00 -9.59 15.36
CA GLU A 59 12.19 -9.89 16.77
C GLU A 59 10.83 -10.03 17.50
N ASP A 60 9.96 -9.02 17.42
CA ASP A 60 8.63 -9.07 18.05
C ASP A 60 7.76 -10.21 17.47
N PHE A 61 7.85 -10.48 16.17
CA PHE A 61 7.12 -11.61 15.58
C PHE A 61 7.64 -12.95 16.10
N SER A 62 8.96 -13.12 16.16
CA SER A 62 9.63 -14.31 16.68
C SER A 62 9.22 -14.60 18.12
N GLU A 63 9.20 -13.57 18.97
CA GLU A 63 8.72 -13.66 20.36
C GLU A 63 7.25 -14.10 20.42
N ARG A 64 6.38 -13.53 19.58
CA ARG A 64 4.94 -13.86 19.56
C ARG A 64 4.64 -15.29 19.15
N ILE A 65 5.46 -15.87 18.27
CA ILE A 65 5.30 -17.26 17.82
C ILE A 65 6.14 -18.26 18.64
N GLY A 66 6.99 -17.77 19.55
CA GLY A 66 7.87 -18.59 20.38
C GLY A 66 9.01 -19.27 19.61
N LYS A 67 9.41 -18.71 18.46
CA LYS A 67 10.47 -19.24 17.61
C LYS A 67 11.24 -18.10 16.97
N ASP A 68 12.56 -18.09 17.16
CA ASP A 68 13.45 -17.18 16.43
C ASP A 68 13.52 -17.58 14.95
N ILE A 69 12.99 -16.73 14.07
CA ILE A 69 13.03 -16.93 12.62
C ILE A 69 14.17 -16.17 11.95
N SER A 70 14.91 -15.31 12.66
CA SER A 70 15.92 -14.44 12.06
C SER A 70 17.00 -15.23 11.33
N SER A 71 17.42 -16.35 11.91
CA SER A 71 18.40 -17.28 11.34
C SER A 71 17.86 -18.16 10.20
N GLU A 72 16.55 -18.19 9.99
CA GLU A 72 15.88 -19.00 8.96
C GLU A 72 15.53 -18.19 7.70
N ILE A 73 15.81 -16.88 7.68
CA ILE A 73 15.52 -16.01 6.54
C ILE A 73 16.48 -16.31 5.38
N ILE A 74 15.98 -17.02 4.37
CA ILE A 74 16.71 -17.32 3.13
C ILE A 74 16.81 -16.07 2.22
N SER A 75 15.75 -15.26 2.19
CA SER A 75 15.68 -14.04 1.39
C SER A 75 14.76 -13.02 2.06
N ARG A 76 15.13 -11.74 1.95
CA ARG A 76 14.38 -10.60 2.49
C ARG A 76 14.32 -9.50 1.44
N THR A 77 13.12 -8.98 1.20
CA THR A 77 12.90 -7.79 0.38
C THR A 77 12.14 -6.76 1.21
N ILE A 78 12.64 -5.53 1.25
CA ILE A 78 12.05 -4.43 2.02
C ILE A 78 11.56 -3.38 1.04
N TYR A 79 10.30 -2.98 1.18
CA TYR A 79 9.72 -1.85 0.45
C TYR A 79 9.35 -0.75 1.43
N THR A 80 10.09 0.35 1.43
CA THR A 80 9.71 1.57 2.16
C THR A 80 8.84 2.45 1.26
N PRO A 81 8.26 3.54 1.79
CA PRO A 81 7.58 4.53 0.97
C PRO A 81 8.44 5.10 -0.18
N ILE A 82 9.77 5.03 -0.12
CA ILE A 82 10.67 5.39 -1.23
C ILE A 82 10.57 4.36 -2.35
N GLU A 83 10.95 3.10 -2.11
CA GLU A 83 10.95 2.05 -3.14
C GLU A 83 9.53 1.82 -3.68
N TRP A 84 8.53 1.87 -2.80
CA TRP A 84 7.12 1.74 -3.19
C TRP A 84 6.66 2.90 -4.07
N GLY A 85 7.11 4.12 -3.75
CA GLY A 85 6.87 5.32 -4.54
C GLY A 85 7.46 5.23 -5.94
N GLU A 86 8.71 4.80 -6.04
CA GLU A 86 9.44 4.67 -7.31
C GLU A 86 8.87 3.55 -8.18
N GLN A 87 8.56 2.39 -7.60
CA GLN A 87 8.07 1.23 -8.34
C GLN A 87 6.68 1.43 -8.94
N TYR A 88 5.78 2.12 -8.21
CA TYR A 88 4.37 2.22 -8.58
C TYR A 88 3.91 3.65 -8.88
N ASN A 89 4.85 4.60 -8.98
CA ASN A 89 4.58 6.03 -9.17
C ASN A 89 3.58 6.57 -8.14
N LEU A 90 3.75 6.18 -6.88
CA LEU A 90 2.83 6.56 -5.80
C LEU A 90 3.23 7.91 -5.25
N HIS A 91 2.29 8.86 -5.32
CA HIS A 91 2.50 10.19 -4.77
C HIS A 91 2.86 10.09 -3.28
N ARG A 92 4.05 10.61 -2.94
CA ARG A 92 4.61 10.60 -1.57
C ARG A 92 4.76 9.19 -0.96
N GLY A 93 4.82 8.14 -1.79
CA GLY A 93 4.92 6.75 -1.32
C GLY A 93 3.65 6.21 -0.66
N SER A 94 2.49 6.86 -0.84
CA SER A 94 1.24 6.44 -0.19
C SER A 94 0.64 5.21 -0.88
N GLY A 95 0.68 4.05 -0.21
CA GLY A 95 0.10 2.79 -0.71
C GLY A 95 -1.42 2.80 -0.90
N LEU A 96 -2.14 3.75 -0.29
CA LEU A 96 -3.61 3.85 -0.38
C LEU A 96 -4.10 5.13 -1.07
N GLY A 97 -3.19 5.86 -1.74
CA GLY A 97 -3.52 7.11 -2.43
C GLY A 97 -3.84 8.24 -1.45
N LEU A 98 -4.97 8.92 -1.67
CA LEU A 98 -5.42 10.01 -0.81
C LEU A 98 -5.74 9.51 0.61
N SER A 99 -5.53 10.38 1.60
CA SER A 99 -5.84 10.08 3.00
C SER A 99 -7.34 9.92 3.23
N HIS A 100 -7.71 9.49 4.43
CA HIS A 100 -9.11 9.33 4.84
C HIS A 100 -9.63 10.56 5.59
N SER A 101 -9.10 11.75 5.30
CA SER A 101 -9.66 13.01 5.81
C SER A 101 -11.04 13.27 5.19
N PHE A 102 -11.88 14.05 5.88
CA PHE A 102 -13.24 14.36 5.41
C PHE A 102 -13.29 14.90 3.97
N THR A 103 -12.27 15.66 3.54
CA THR A 103 -12.18 16.22 2.19
C THR A 103 -11.62 15.25 1.15
N GLN A 104 -11.23 14.04 1.53
CA GLN A 104 -10.57 13.05 0.67
C GLN A 104 -11.31 11.70 0.59
N ILE A 105 -12.57 11.65 1.03
CA ILE A 105 -13.40 10.44 1.05
C ILE A 105 -14.65 10.57 0.16
N GLY A 106 -15.12 9.42 -0.33
CA GLY A 106 -16.38 9.32 -1.06
C GLY A 106 -16.51 10.30 -2.23
N ALA A 107 -17.58 11.08 -2.23
CA ALA A 107 -17.88 12.06 -3.29
C ALA A 107 -16.90 13.26 -3.33
N MET A 108 -16.13 13.49 -2.25
CA MET A 108 -15.13 14.56 -2.20
C MET A 108 -13.81 14.19 -2.90
N ARG A 109 -13.69 12.93 -3.38
CA ARG A 109 -12.55 12.51 -4.18
C ARG A 109 -12.61 13.10 -5.59
N PRO A 110 -11.45 13.25 -6.27
CA PRO A 110 -11.41 13.63 -7.68
C PRO A 110 -12.34 12.76 -8.54
N ALA A 111 -13.10 13.42 -9.42
CA ALA A 111 -14.02 12.74 -10.33
C ALA A 111 -13.24 11.94 -11.39
N ASN A 112 -13.94 11.04 -12.10
CA ASN A 112 -13.36 10.32 -13.24
C ASN A 112 -13.28 11.15 -14.54
N VAL A 113 -13.41 12.47 -14.46
CA VAL A 113 -13.32 13.42 -15.57
C VAL A 113 -12.45 14.58 -15.15
N ASP A 114 -11.75 15.15 -16.11
CA ASP A 114 -11.01 16.38 -15.89
C ASP A 114 -11.92 17.61 -15.87
N GLU A 115 -11.53 18.61 -15.09
CA GLU A 115 -12.27 19.86 -14.92
C GLU A 115 -12.08 20.84 -16.08
N LYS A 116 -11.05 20.64 -16.91
CA LYS A 116 -10.68 21.52 -18.03
C LYS A 116 -10.76 20.83 -19.39
N TYR A 117 -10.36 19.57 -19.47
CA TYR A 117 -10.29 18.81 -20.72
C TYR A 117 -11.43 17.79 -20.81
N GLU A 118 -12.44 18.09 -21.63
CA GLU A 118 -13.67 17.28 -21.71
C GLU A 118 -13.45 15.83 -22.16
N ASN A 119 -12.34 15.56 -22.86
CA ASN A 119 -11.95 14.25 -23.35
C ASN A 119 -10.92 13.52 -22.46
N LEU A 120 -10.65 14.02 -21.25
CA LEU A 120 -9.72 13.41 -20.30
C LEU A 120 -10.47 12.77 -19.13
N PHE A 121 -10.15 11.50 -18.85
CA PHE A 121 -10.82 10.68 -17.84
C PHE A 121 -9.83 10.04 -16.89
N TYR A 122 -10.19 9.96 -15.61
CA TYR A 122 -9.37 9.38 -14.55
C TYR A 122 -9.94 8.07 -14.01
N VAL A 123 -9.06 7.11 -13.71
CA VAL A 123 -9.43 5.80 -13.16
C VAL A 123 -8.49 5.39 -12.03
N GLY A 124 -9.00 4.63 -11.07
CA GLY A 124 -8.21 3.97 -10.05
C GLY A 124 -8.46 4.49 -8.64
N ALA A 125 -7.59 4.06 -7.73
CA ALA A 125 -7.76 4.17 -6.28
C ALA A 125 -7.69 5.60 -5.71
N SER A 126 -7.34 6.60 -6.51
CA SER A 126 -7.28 8.02 -6.10
C SER A 126 -8.48 8.84 -6.60
N THR A 127 -9.41 8.21 -7.32
CA THR A 127 -10.62 8.84 -7.84
C THR A 127 -11.86 8.30 -7.15
N VAL A 128 -13.03 8.85 -7.44
CA VAL A 128 -14.31 8.27 -7.04
C VAL A 128 -14.39 6.80 -7.51
N PRO A 129 -14.78 5.85 -6.64
CA PRO A 129 -15.36 6.05 -5.30
C PRO A 129 -14.36 6.04 -4.13
N GLY A 130 -13.14 5.51 -4.30
CA GLY A 130 -12.33 5.17 -3.14
C GLY A 130 -11.05 4.40 -3.44
N ALA A 131 -10.31 4.13 -2.37
CA ALA A 131 -9.12 3.28 -2.39
C ALA A 131 -9.50 1.79 -2.25
N GLY A 132 -8.56 0.92 -2.60
CA GLY A 132 -8.74 -0.54 -2.54
C GLY A 132 -9.23 -1.15 -3.86
N LEU A 133 -8.97 -2.44 -4.03
CA LEU A 133 -9.21 -3.17 -5.28
C LEU A 133 -10.68 -3.09 -5.75
N PRO A 134 -11.72 -3.33 -4.90
CA PRO A 134 -13.10 -3.22 -5.35
C PRO A 134 -13.44 -1.81 -5.83
N MET A 135 -12.93 -0.78 -5.15
CA MET A 135 -13.19 0.61 -5.51
C MET A 135 -12.49 1.01 -6.79
N ALA A 136 -11.27 0.53 -7.04
CA ALA A 136 -10.57 0.74 -8.30
C ALA A 136 -11.33 0.10 -9.50
N ILE A 137 -11.91 -1.08 -9.32
CA ILE A 137 -12.76 -1.74 -10.33
C ILE A 137 -14.06 -0.95 -10.57
N ILE A 138 -14.69 -0.45 -9.51
CA ILE A 138 -15.88 0.41 -9.67
C ILE A 138 -15.51 1.71 -10.41
N SER A 139 -14.37 2.32 -10.05
CA SER A 139 -13.84 3.51 -10.72
C SER A 139 -13.65 3.28 -12.23
N SER A 140 -13.15 2.11 -12.67
CA SER A 140 -12.99 1.81 -14.09
C SER A 140 -14.34 1.73 -14.83
N LYS A 141 -15.34 1.10 -14.21
CA LYS A 141 -16.71 1.07 -14.74
C LYS A 141 -17.31 2.47 -14.87
N LEU A 142 -17.05 3.33 -13.88
CA LEU A 142 -17.52 4.72 -13.86
C LEU A 142 -16.82 5.58 -14.92
N ALA A 143 -15.51 5.42 -15.12
CA ALA A 143 -14.77 6.08 -16.20
C ALA A 143 -15.31 5.64 -17.57
N PHE A 144 -15.48 4.33 -17.80
CA PHE A 144 -16.04 3.78 -19.04
C PHE A 144 -17.42 4.36 -19.38
N LYS A 145 -18.33 4.46 -18.40
CA LYS A 145 -19.65 5.08 -18.61
C LYS A 145 -19.55 6.55 -19.06
N ARG A 146 -18.58 7.31 -18.53
CA ARG A 146 -18.37 8.71 -18.90
C ARG A 146 -17.78 8.85 -20.30
N ILE A 147 -16.83 7.99 -20.67
CA ILE A 147 -16.30 7.90 -22.04
C ILE A 147 -17.44 7.61 -23.02
N LYS A 148 -18.29 6.62 -22.73
CA LYS A 148 -19.45 6.30 -23.60
C LYS A 148 -20.39 7.49 -23.77
N LYS A 149 -20.62 8.25 -22.71
CA LYS A 149 -21.49 9.44 -22.75
C LYS A 149 -20.87 10.57 -23.58
N TYR A 150 -19.57 10.79 -23.43
CA TYR A 150 -18.83 11.78 -24.22
C TYR A 150 -18.94 11.47 -25.72
N LEU A 151 -18.63 10.23 -26.11
CA LEU A 151 -18.70 9.78 -27.52
C LEU A 151 -20.11 9.75 -28.12
N SER A 152 -21.18 9.77 -27.30
CA SER A 152 -22.56 9.81 -27.79
C SER A 152 -23.13 11.21 -27.93
N ASN A 153 -22.42 12.22 -27.41
CA ASN A 153 -22.82 13.62 -27.45
C ASN A 153 -22.12 14.40 -28.59
N ASP A 154 -21.17 13.77 -29.27
CA ASP A 154 -20.59 14.18 -30.57
C ASP A 154 -21.36 13.54 -31.74
#